data_AF-A0A4Y2D147-F1
#
_entry.id   AF-A0A4Y2D147-F1
#
_cell.length_a   1.000
_cell.length_b   1.000
_cell.length_c   1.000
_cell.angle_alpha   90.00
_cell.angle_beta   90.00
_cell.angle_gamma   90.00
#
_symmetry.space_group_name_H-M   'P 1'
#
loop_
_entity.id
_entity.type
_entity.pdbx_description
1 polymer ?
#
loop_
_entity_poly.entity_id
_entity_poly.type
_entity_poly.pdbx_seq_one_letter_code
_entity_poly.pdbx_strand_id
1 'polypeptide(L)'
;MKNMKTFGDLTHRRGVNDSVLARWTQGMTALQHICDEIEKFCGVDLTSSDQHLKISDPKIQQDNDECRKMVEWFKRYNFFSENSNLISISTGVVGDSRINYHMTKKEGILGIKRIEGSNFYTVKFRRNDRVQPLALKEHENFFIQSYQAMFTGF
;
A
#
# COMPACT_ATOMS: atom_id res chain seq x y z
N MET A 1 -38.19 0.79 9.40
CA MET A 1 -36.88 1.27 8.89
C MET A 1 -35.81 0.75 9.82
N LYS A 2 -34.80 0.03 9.30
CA LYS A 2 -33.66 -0.43 10.10
C LYS A 2 -32.76 0.77 10.38
N ASN A 3 -32.29 0.90 11.62
CA ASN A 3 -31.44 1.99 12.07
C ASN A 3 -30.22 2.14 11.14
N MET A 4 -30.10 3.31 10.53
CA MET A 4 -28.97 3.70 9.69
C MET A 4 -27.79 4.00 10.61
N LYS A 5 -26.70 3.24 10.49
CA LYS A 5 -25.48 3.44 11.28
C LYS A 5 -24.63 4.48 10.58
N THR A 6 -24.44 5.64 11.19
CA THR A 6 -23.42 6.61 10.83
C THR A 6 -22.05 6.12 11.32
N PHE A 7 -21.03 6.26 10.48
CA PHE A 7 -19.67 5.84 10.79
C PHE A 7 -19.12 6.69 11.94
N GLY A 8 -18.72 6.05 13.04
CA GLY A 8 -18.25 6.73 14.26
C GLY A 8 -19.28 6.83 15.40
N ASP A 9 -20.53 6.43 15.18
CA ASP A 9 -21.57 6.51 16.21
C ASP A 9 -21.58 5.26 17.13
N LEU A 10 -21.62 5.48 18.44
CA LEU A 10 -21.64 4.42 19.46
C LEU A 10 -23.01 3.73 19.45
N THR A 11 -23.20 2.78 18.53
CA THR A 11 -24.45 2.02 18.48
C THR A 11 -24.66 1.27 19.79
N HIS A 12 -25.85 1.38 20.38
CA HIS A 12 -26.29 0.69 21.61
C HIS A 12 -26.11 -0.85 21.48
N ARG A 13 -24.87 -1.33 21.69
CA ARG A 13 -24.52 -2.75 21.76
C ARG A 13 -24.70 -3.24 23.20
N ARG A 14 -24.85 -4.56 23.34
CA ARG A 14 -24.99 -5.26 24.63
C ARG A 14 -23.86 -4.81 25.58
N GLY A 15 -24.22 -4.15 26.68
CA GLY A 15 -23.27 -3.66 27.70
C GLY A 15 -23.07 -2.13 27.74
N VAL A 16 -23.58 -1.37 26.77
CA VAL A 16 -23.56 0.10 26.80
C VAL A 16 -24.94 0.61 27.22
N ASN A 17 -25.13 0.83 28.53
CA ASN A 17 -26.33 1.47 29.07
C ASN A 17 -26.22 3.00 28.92
N ASP A 18 -27.34 3.72 28.92
CA ASP A 18 -27.40 5.18 28.76
C ASP A 18 -26.53 5.92 29.78
N SER A 19 -26.41 5.37 31.00
CA SER A 19 -25.52 5.92 32.04
C SER A 19 -24.03 5.80 31.68
N VAL A 20 -23.64 4.74 30.97
CA VAL A 20 -22.28 4.57 30.46
C VAL A 20 -22.04 5.57 29.35
N LEU A 21 -22.97 5.69 28.40
CA LEU A 21 -22.88 6.66 27.31
C LEU A 21 -22.78 8.10 27.84
N ALA A 22 -23.63 8.48 28.79
CA ALA A 22 -23.59 9.80 29.43
C ALA A 22 -22.24 10.06 30.11
N ARG A 23 -21.69 9.06 30.82
CA ARG A 23 -20.37 9.18 31.46
C ARG A 23 -19.24 9.35 30.45
N TRP A 24 -19.30 8.68 29.30
CA TRP A 24 -18.32 8.87 28.23
C TRP A 24 -18.46 10.24 27.58
N THR A 25 -19.67 10.66 27.22
CA THR A 25 -19.90 11.96 26.58
C THR A 25 -19.52 13.13 27.49
N GLN A 26 -19.91 13.08 28.77
CA GLN A 26 -19.56 14.11 29.75
C GLN A 26 -18.08 14.02 30.17
N GLY A 27 -17.54 12.80 30.27
CA GLY A 27 -16.15 12.55 30.61
C GLY A 27 -15.17 13.00 29.52
N MET A 28 -15.55 12.91 28.25
CA MET A 28 -14.74 13.36 27.12
C MET A 28 -14.48 14.86 27.15
N THR A 29 -15.48 15.68 27.53
CA THR A 29 -15.28 17.12 27.66
C THR A 29 -14.33 17.46 28.81
N ALA A 30 -14.44 16.77 29.95
CA ALA A 30 -13.51 16.95 31.07
C ALA A 30 -12.09 16.48 30.70
N LEU A 31 -11.98 15.37 29.98
CA LEU A 31 -10.71 14.84 29.50
C LEU A 31 -10.04 15.77 28.50
N GLN A 32 -10.80 16.40 27.60
CA GLN A 32 -10.27 17.39 26.64
C GLN A 32 -9.58 18.53 27.38
N HIS A 33 -10.23 19.11 28.40
CA HIS A 33 -9.63 20.17 29.20
C HIS A 33 -8.36 19.72 29.93
N ILE A 34 -8.33 18.48 30.43
CA ILE A 34 -7.13 17.92 31.07
C ILE A 34 -5.99 17.77 30.06
N CYS A 35 -6.29 17.25 28.86
CA CYS A 35 -5.32 17.14 27.78
C CYS A 35 -4.78 18.52 27.38
N ASP A 36 -5.65 19.51 27.17
CA ASP A 36 -5.24 20.88 26.80
C ASP A 36 -4.31 21.52 27.86
N GLU A 37 -4.57 21.29 29.14
CA GLU A 37 -3.73 21.81 30.23
C GLU A 37 -2.40 21.05 30.36
N ILE A 38 -2.39 19.74 30.11
CA ILE A 38 -1.16 18.94 30.04
C ILE A 38 -0.30 19.38 28.84
N GLU A 39 -0.93 19.65 27.70
CA GLU A 39 -0.30 20.18 26.49
C GLU A 39 0.35 21.54 26.75
N LYS A 40 -0.38 22.47 27.39
CA LYS A 40 0.17 23.77 27.83
C LYS A 40 1.30 23.62 28.83
N PHE A 41 1.17 22.75 29.82
CA PHE A 41 2.20 22.51 30.84
C PHE A 41 3.49 21.93 30.24
N CYS A 42 3.35 20.98 29.32
CA CYS A 42 4.47 20.35 28.62
C CYS A 42 5.00 21.18 27.44
N GLY A 43 4.28 22.21 27.00
CA GLY A 43 4.61 23.00 25.81
C GLY A 43 4.52 22.20 24.51
N VAL A 44 3.65 21.19 24.45
CA VAL A 44 3.46 20.30 23.29
C VAL A 44 2.05 20.47 22.78
N ASP A 45 1.88 20.62 21.46
CA ASP A 45 0.57 20.61 20.80
C ASP A 45 0.35 19.22 20.20
N LEU A 46 -0.67 18.50 20.68
CA LEU A 46 -1.00 17.15 20.21
C LEU A 46 -2.04 17.15 19.09
N THR A 47 -2.27 18.28 18.40
CA THR A 47 -3.00 18.27 17.13
C THR A 47 -2.39 17.23 16.21
N SER A 48 -3.07 16.09 16.09
CA SER A 48 -2.59 14.95 15.32
C SER A 48 -2.40 15.43 13.89
N SER A 49 -1.15 15.61 13.48
CA SER A 49 -0.79 15.91 12.12
C SER A 49 -1.42 14.85 11.23
N ASP A 50 -2.22 15.29 10.27
CA ASP A 50 -2.71 14.54 9.12
C ASP A 50 -1.67 13.48 8.73
N GLN A 51 -1.89 12.21 9.11
CA GLN A 51 -1.11 11.10 8.57
C GLN A 51 -1.35 10.90 7.06
N HIS A 52 -2.10 11.81 6.43
CA HIS A 52 -1.98 12.07 5.02
C HIS A 52 -0.90 13.13 4.79
N LEU A 53 0.36 12.69 4.60
CA LEU A 53 1.33 13.50 3.87
C LEU A 53 0.68 13.82 2.51
N LYS A 54 0.10 15.02 2.38
CA LYS A 54 -0.40 15.49 1.10
C LYS A 54 0.80 15.46 0.17
N ILE A 55 0.66 14.74 -0.93
CA ILE A 55 1.58 14.83 -2.06
C ILE A 55 1.54 16.30 -2.49
N SER A 56 2.49 17.08 -1.98
CA SER A 56 2.59 18.51 -2.24
C SER A 56 3.58 18.73 -3.38
N ASP A 57 3.36 19.77 -4.19
CA ASP A 57 4.23 20.09 -5.32
C ASP A 57 5.72 20.18 -4.92
N PRO A 58 6.10 20.78 -3.77
CA PRO A 58 7.49 20.76 -3.32
C PRO A 58 8.02 19.35 -3.05
N LYS A 59 7.19 18.46 -2.49
CA LYS A 59 7.60 17.08 -2.19
C LYS A 59 7.76 16.26 -3.47
N ILE A 60 6.85 16.42 -4.44
CA ILE A 60 6.98 15.81 -5.78
C ILE A 60 8.27 16.30 -6.45
N GLN A 61 8.53 17.60 -6.39
CA GLN A 61 9.73 18.19 -7.00
C GLN A 61 11.01 17.64 -6.36
N GLN A 62 11.05 17.55 -5.03
CA GLN A 62 12.15 16.95 -4.31
C GLN A 62 12.37 15.48 -4.72
N ASP A 63 11.32 14.67 -4.74
CA ASP A 63 11.41 13.26 -5.08
C ASP A 63 11.91 13.07 -6.53
N ASN A 64 11.45 13.92 -7.47
CA ASN A 64 11.95 13.94 -8.85
C ASN A 64 13.44 14.32 -8.94
N ASP A 65 13.88 15.29 -8.15
CA ASP A 65 15.29 15.71 -8.11
C ASP A 65 16.18 14.62 -7.50
N GLU A 66 15.71 13.91 -6.48
CA GLU A 66 16.39 12.75 -5.90
C GLU A 66 16.46 11.58 -6.90
N CYS A 67 15.38 11.28 -7.62
CA CYS A 67 15.37 10.30 -8.69
C CYS A 67 16.40 10.64 -9.78
N ARG A 68 16.49 11.91 -10.18
CA ARG A 68 17.47 12.36 -11.18
C ARG A 68 18.90 12.13 -10.72
N LYS A 69 19.23 12.47 -9.47
CA LYS A 69 20.55 12.21 -8.88
C LYS A 69 20.88 10.71 -8.88
N MET A 70 19.91 9.87 -8.54
CA MET A 70 20.09 8.41 -8.56
C MET A 70 20.41 7.90 -9.97
N VAL A 71 19.68 8.39 -10.99
CA VAL A 71 19.93 8.03 -12.40
C VAL A 71 21.31 8.49 -12.87
N GLU A 72 21.71 9.72 -12.53
CA GLU A 72 23.06 10.23 -12.86
C GLU A 72 24.16 9.39 -12.22
N TRP A 73 23.95 8.95 -10.98
CA TRP A 73 24.88 8.08 -10.28
C TRP A 73 25.00 6.71 -10.98
N PHE A 74 23.89 6.09 -11.36
CA PHE A 74 23.90 4.83 -12.11
C PHE A 74 24.55 4.96 -13.51
N LYS A 75 24.44 6.11 -14.17
CA LYS A 75 25.12 6.35 -15.45
C LYS A 75 26.64 6.44 -15.29
N ARG A 76 27.11 7.00 -14.17
CA ARG A 76 28.53 7.25 -13.92
C ARG A 76 29.27 6.00 -13.46
N TYR A 77 28.58 5.12 -12.75
CA TYR A 77 29.15 3.91 -12.17
C TYR A 77 28.39 2.69 -12.68
N ASN A 78 29.08 1.86 -13.48
CA ASN A 78 28.51 0.59 -13.91
C ASN A 78 28.66 -0.44 -12.77
N PHE A 79 27.63 -0.54 -11.92
CA PHE A 79 27.59 -1.52 -10.82
C PHE A 79 27.34 -2.95 -11.27
N PHE A 80 26.94 -3.14 -12.53
CA PHE A 80 26.59 -4.44 -13.05
C PHE A 80 27.75 -4.97 -13.89
N SER A 81 28.27 -6.14 -13.52
CA SER A 81 29.10 -6.93 -14.42
C SER A 81 28.29 -7.30 -15.67
N GLU A 82 28.94 -7.39 -16.83
CA GLU A 82 28.33 -7.84 -18.08
C GLU A 82 27.90 -9.32 -17.98
N ASN A 83 26.83 -9.57 -17.24
CA ASN A 83 26.22 -10.88 -17.12
C ASN A 83 24.96 -10.92 -17.98
N SER A 84 24.87 -11.93 -18.85
CA SER A 84 23.67 -12.19 -19.66
C SER A 84 22.47 -12.64 -18.83
N ASN A 85 22.68 -12.95 -17.55
CA ASN A 85 21.66 -13.52 -16.68
C ASN A 85 20.91 -12.43 -15.92
N LEU A 86 19.61 -12.61 -15.77
CA LEU A 86 18.76 -11.73 -14.97
C LEU A 86 19.02 -11.99 -13.48
N ILE A 87 19.46 -10.99 -12.71
CA ILE A 87 19.80 -11.15 -11.28
C ILE A 87 18.93 -10.23 -10.44
N SER A 88 18.34 -10.78 -9.37
CA SER A 88 17.65 -10.00 -8.35
C SER A 88 18.67 -9.23 -7.51
N ILE A 89 18.57 -7.90 -7.46
CA ILE A 89 19.49 -7.06 -6.68
C ILE A 89 19.31 -7.29 -5.17
N SER A 90 18.09 -7.56 -4.71
CA SER A 90 17.79 -7.71 -3.28
C SER A 90 18.19 -9.08 -2.72
N THR A 91 18.13 -10.13 -3.54
CA THR A 91 18.34 -11.52 -3.08
C THR A 91 19.54 -12.21 -3.72
N GLY A 92 20.15 -11.61 -4.75
CA GLY A 92 21.21 -12.23 -5.55
C GLY A 92 20.74 -13.42 -6.40
N VAL A 93 19.44 -13.73 -6.42
CA VAL A 93 18.88 -14.87 -7.16
C VAL A 93 19.04 -14.64 -8.66
N VAL A 94 19.62 -15.64 -9.33
CA VAL A 94 19.79 -15.66 -10.78
C VAL A 94 18.58 -16.34 -11.41
N GLY A 95 17.94 -15.64 -12.36
CA GLY A 95 16.80 -16.15 -13.11
C GLY A 95 17.20 -17.20 -14.13
N ASP A 96 16.39 -18.24 -14.23
CA ASP A 96 16.45 -19.24 -15.30
C ASP A 96 15.82 -18.67 -16.60
N SER A 97 16.08 -19.35 -17.72
CA SER A 97 15.50 -19.15 -19.06
C SER A 97 13.97 -19.01 -19.10
N ARG A 98 13.25 -19.52 -18.08
CA ARG A 98 11.80 -19.41 -17.94
C ARG A 98 11.34 -18.03 -17.48
N ILE A 99 12.22 -17.28 -16.83
CA ILE A 99 11.93 -15.95 -16.30
C ILE A 99 11.95 -14.92 -17.41
N ASN A 100 10.79 -14.33 -17.69
CA ASN A 100 10.63 -13.30 -18.72
C ASN A 100 10.26 -11.94 -18.13
N TYR A 101 10.51 -11.69 -16.83
CA TYR A 101 10.20 -10.42 -16.16
C TYR A 101 10.71 -9.17 -16.91
N HIS A 102 11.93 -9.21 -17.46
CA HIS A 102 12.49 -8.11 -18.23
C HIS A 102 11.68 -7.76 -19.50
N MET A 103 10.83 -8.67 -19.98
CA MET A 103 9.96 -8.49 -21.15
C MET A 103 8.56 -7.99 -20.79
N THR A 104 8.29 -7.65 -19.52
CA THR A 104 6.94 -7.30 -19.04
C THR A 104 6.25 -6.25 -19.90
N LYS A 105 6.97 -5.19 -20.31
CA LYS A 105 6.41 -4.15 -21.16
C LYS A 105 5.97 -4.69 -22.53
N LYS A 106 6.78 -5.54 -23.14
CA LYS A 106 6.49 -6.12 -24.46
C LYS A 106 5.29 -7.05 -24.39
N GLU A 107 5.27 -7.95 -23.42
CA GLU A 107 4.17 -8.89 -23.20
C GLU A 107 2.87 -8.16 -22.84
N GLY A 108 2.94 -7.10 -22.03
CA GLY A 108 1.79 -6.26 -21.69
C GLY A 108 1.18 -5.58 -22.91
N ILE A 109 2.01 -5.00 -23.79
CA ILE A 109 1.54 -4.40 -25.05
C ILE A 109 0.90 -5.46 -25.95
N LEU A 110 1.51 -6.64 -26.08
CA LEU A 110 0.95 -7.76 -26.84
C LEU A 110 -0.40 -8.23 -26.26
N GLY A 111 -0.52 -8.26 -24.93
CA GLY A 111 -1.76 -8.59 -24.22
C GLY A 111 -2.87 -7.58 -24.51
N ILE A 112 -2.57 -6.28 -24.46
CA ILE A 112 -3.53 -5.22 -24.78
C ILE A 112 -3.99 -5.32 -26.23
N LYS A 113 -3.07 -5.49 -27.18
CA LYS A 113 -3.41 -5.66 -28.61
C LYS A 113 -4.31 -6.87 -28.87
N ARG A 114 -4.21 -7.92 -28.05
CA ARG A 114 -5.05 -9.11 -28.16
C ARG A 114 -6.50 -8.85 -27.68
N ILE A 115 -6.67 -7.88 -26.80
CA ILE A 115 -7.96 -7.50 -26.21
C ILE A 115 -8.62 -6.38 -27.03
N GLU A 116 -7.84 -5.59 -27.76
CA GLU A 116 -8.33 -4.55 -28.66
C GLU A 116 -9.38 -5.12 -29.65
N GLY A 117 -10.56 -4.50 -29.69
CA GLY A 117 -11.70 -4.94 -30.51
C GLY A 117 -12.51 -6.13 -29.97
N SER A 118 -12.10 -6.75 -28.85
CA SER A 118 -12.86 -7.81 -28.19
C SER A 118 -13.91 -7.25 -27.23
N ASN A 119 -15.04 -7.96 -27.08
CA ASN A 119 -16.05 -7.58 -26.08
C ASN A 119 -15.60 -7.97 -24.67
N PHE A 120 -15.97 -7.19 -23.65
CA PHE A 120 -15.48 -7.37 -22.29
C PHE A 120 -15.78 -8.77 -21.72
N TYR A 121 -16.95 -9.35 -22.03
CA TYR A 121 -17.33 -10.67 -21.53
C TYR A 121 -16.57 -11.84 -22.20
N THR A 122 -15.90 -11.63 -23.33
CA THR A 122 -15.10 -12.68 -24.01
C THR A 122 -13.64 -12.68 -23.55
N VAL A 123 -13.16 -11.57 -22.98
CA VAL A 123 -11.79 -11.42 -22.50
C VAL A 123 -11.56 -12.33 -21.30
N LYS A 124 -10.54 -13.20 -21.39
CA LYS A 124 -10.12 -14.07 -20.29
C LYS A 124 -8.61 -13.92 -20.07
N PHE A 125 -8.24 -13.55 -18.85
CA PHE A 125 -6.84 -13.50 -18.44
C PHE A 125 -6.36 -14.89 -18.03
N ARG A 126 -5.51 -15.52 -18.84
CA ARG A 126 -4.95 -16.84 -18.51
C ARG A 126 -3.72 -16.66 -17.63
N ARG A 127 -3.50 -17.60 -16.71
CA ARG A 127 -2.27 -17.61 -15.89
C ARG A 127 -1.01 -17.80 -16.74
N ASN A 128 -1.11 -18.54 -17.85
CA ASN A 128 -0.01 -18.76 -18.79
C ASN A 128 0.37 -17.49 -19.58
N ASP A 129 -0.53 -16.51 -19.67
CA ASP A 129 -0.25 -15.23 -20.33
C ASP A 129 0.45 -14.24 -19.37
N ARG A 130 0.64 -14.62 -18.10
CA ARG A 130 1.37 -13.81 -17.12
C ARG A 130 2.86 -13.96 -17.31
N VAL A 131 3.56 -12.85 -17.17
CA VAL A 131 5.02 -12.81 -17.11
C VAL A 131 5.48 -13.48 -15.82
N GLN A 132 6.52 -14.31 -15.91
CA GLN A 132 7.11 -15.02 -14.78
C GLN A 132 8.12 -14.12 -14.06
N PRO A 133 7.91 -13.81 -12.77
CA PRO A 133 8.83 -13.00 -11.98
C PRO A 133 10.01 -13.84 -11.48
N LEU A 134 11.09 -13.16 -11.06
CA LEU A 134 12.24 -13.74 -10.35
C LEU A 134 11.92 -14.33 -8.96
N ALA A 135 10.64 -14.39 -8.57
CA ALA A 135 10.23 -14.72 -7.21
C ALA A 135 10.64 -16.17 -6.84
N LEU A 136 11.22 -16.31 -5.66
CA LEU A 136 11.30 -17.60 -4.97
C LEU A 136 9.87 -18.11 -4.78
N LYS A 137 9.55 -19.25 -5.38
CA LYS A 137 8.26 -19.96 -5.19
C LYS A 137 7.94 -20.24 -3.72
N GLU A 138 8.92 -20.10 -2.82
CA GLU A 138 8.78 -20.36 -1.38
C GLU A 138 8.14 -19.20 -0.59
N HIS A 139 8.14 -17.97 -1.11
CA HIS A 139 7.56 -16.80 -0.41
C HIS A 139 6.17 -16.36 -0.91
N GLU A 140 5.66 -16.91 -2.02
CA GLU A 140 4.29 -16.62 -2.47
C GLU A 140 3.23 -17.15 -1.49
N ASN A 141 3.52 -18.21 -0.72
CA ASN A 141 2.59 -18.73 0.28
C ASN A 141 2.38 -17.77 1.46
N PHE A 142 3.44 -17.10 1.94
CA PHE A 142 3.33 -16.21 3.10
C PHE A 142 2.68 -14.86 2.77
N PHE A 143 2.89 -14.34 1.55
CA PHE A 143 2.29 -13.06 1.14
C PHE A 143 0.81 -13.21 0.73
N ILE A 144 0.43 -14.33 0.11
CA ILE A 144 -0.98 -14.59 -0.23
C ILE A 144 -1.80 -14.95 1.01
N GLN A 145 -1.24 -15.72 1.95
CA GLN A 145 -1.94 -16.07 3.20
C GLN A 145 -2.17 -14.84 4.11
N SER A 146 -1.20 -13.92 4.19
CA SER A 146 -1.37 -12.67 4.97
C SER A 146 -2.41 -11.73 4.35
N TYR A 147 -2.51 -11.68 3.02
CA TYR A 147 -3.60 -10.95 2.36
C TYR A 147 -4.97 -11.65 2.47
N GLN A 148 -5.06 -12.98 2.35
CA GLN A 148 -6.33 -13.69 2.54
C GLN A 148 -6.85 -13.58 3.99
N ALA A 149 -5.96 -13.62 4.99
CA ALA A 149 -6.33 -13.43 6.40
C ALA A 149 -6.86 -12.01 6.70
N MET A 150 -6.45 -11.00 5.94
CA MET A 150 -6.98 -9.64 6.06
C MET A 150 -8.41 -9.48 5.52
N PHE A 151 -8.87 -10.38 4.63
CA PHE A 151 -10.20 -10.27 3.99
C PHE A 151 -11.24 -11.26 4.53
N THR A 152 -10.88 -12.22 5.39
CA THR A 152 -11.81 -13.20 5.99
C THR A 152 -12.12 -12.95 7.46
N GLY A 153 -11.69 -11.80 8.00
CA GLY A 153 -11.93 -11.39 9.39
C GLY A 153 -13.20 -10.57 9.64
N PHE A 154 -14.31 -10.87 8.94
CA PHE A 154 -15.65 -10.34 9.24
C PHE A 154 -16.73 -11.41 9.05
#